data_AF-A0A956YK40-F1
#
_entry.id   AF-A0A956YK40-F1
#
_cell.length_a   1.000
_cell.length_b   1.000
_cell.length_c   1.000
_cell.angle_alpha   90.00
_cell.angle_beta   90.00
_cell.angle_gamma   90.00
#
_symmetry.space_group_name_H-M   'P 1'
#
loop_
_entity.id
_entity.type
_entity.pdbx_description
1 polymer ?
#
loop_
_entity_poly.entity_id
_entity_poly.type
_entity_poly.pdbx_seq_one_letter_code
_entity_poly.pdbx_strand_id
1 'polypeptide(L)'
;MEFFAIAQTGLDEQAIQEQITVASMDDFCDTIVVLEADGEMGEIGTIWGKFSVQRQKIRGGVRFALLTCPNALAWTITSGFPPAPDGIVIHGTINRREQSEEFVTSVAEFIEVWRLGIENRIRQRGAA
;
A
#
# COMPACT_ATOMS: atom_id res chain seq x y z
N MET A 1 0.61 7.71 14.34
CA MET A 1 0.87 6.28 14.61
C MET A 1 1.46 5.64 13.37
N GLU A 2 2.18 4.52 13.53
CA GLU A 2 2.84 3.80 12.43
C GLU A 2 2.45 2.32 12.46
N PHE A 3 2.40 1.70 11.27
CA PHE A 3 1.98 0.32 11.03
C PHE A 3 2.98 -0.33 10.07
N PHE A 4 3.34 -1.59 10.30
CA PHE A 4 4.36 -2.27 9.51
C PHE A 4 3.95 -3.69 9.16
N ALA A 5 4.27 -4.10 7.94
CA ALA A 5 4.21 -5.48 7.48
C ALA A 5 5.40 -5.77 6.55
N ILE A 6 5.84 -7.03 6.49
CA ILE A 6 6.98 -7.44 5.66
C ILE A 6 6.55 -8.63 4.80
N ALA A 7 6.52 -8.44 3.48
CA ALA A 7 6.24 -9.50 2.52
C ALA A 7 7.57 -10.18 2.10
N GLN A 8 7.60 -11.51 2.15
CA GLN A 8 8.79 -12.31 1.84
C GLN A 8 8.88 -12.57 0.33
N THR A 9 9.43 -11.60 -0.41
CA THR A 9 9.43 -11.63 -1.88
C THR A 9 10.62 -10.89 -2.47
N GLY A 10 11.00 -11.25 -3.70
CA GLY A 10 12.13 -10.63 -4.41
C GLY A 10 11.77 -9.50 -5.39
N LEU A 11 10.66 -8.76 -5.25
CA LEU A 11 10.44 -7.60 -6.14
C LEU A 11 11.44 -6.48 -5.81
N ASP A 12 12.14 -6.03 -6.83
CA ASP A 12 12.99 -4.86 -6.75
C ASP A 12 12.20 -3.54 -6.90
N GLU A 13 12.91 -2.43 -6.69
CA GLU A 13 12.35 -1.07 -6.80
C GLU A 13 11.65 -0.84 -8.15
N GLN A 14 12.27 -1.29 -9.25
CA GLN A 14 11.74 -1.08 -10.59
C GLN A 14 10.42 -1.83 -10.76
N ALA A 15 10.37 -3.10 -10.38
CA ALA A 15 9.17 -3.91 -10.44
C ALA A 15 8.04 -3.30 -9.60
N ILE A 16 8.33 -2.80 -8.40
CA ILE A 16 7.34 -2.11 -7.55
C ILE A 16 6.82 -0.85 -8.25
N GLN A 17 7.71 0.00 -8.79
CA GLN A 17 7.34 1.26 -9.46
C GLN A 17 6.66 1.07 -10.81
N GLU A 18 6.77 -0.08 -11.45
CA GLU A 18 6.09 -0.37 -12.71
C GLU A 18 4.74 -1.07 -12.48
N GLN A 19 4.66 -1.96 -11.50
CA GLN A 19 3.49 -2.83 -11.33
C GLN A 19 2.48 -2.31 -10.32
N ILE A 20 2.92 -1.61 -9.27
CA ILE A 20 2.04 -1.10 -8.22
C ILE A 20 1.75 0.37 -8.52
N THR A 21 0.70 0.60 -9.30
CA THR A 21 0.23 1.91 -9.78
C THR A 21 -1.11 2.27 -9.17
N VAL A 22 -1.63 3.47 -9.44
CA VAL A 22 -3.01 3.80 -9.03
C VAL A 22 -4.02 2.88 -9.73
N ALA A 23 -3.81 2.59 -11.01
CA ALA A 23 -4.71 1.78 -11.82
C ALA A 23 -4.68 0.28 -11.52
N SER A 24 -3.69 -0.20 -10.76
CA SER A 24 -3.48 -1.63 -10.49
C SER A 24 -3.46 -1.97 -9.01
N MET A 25 -3.73 -1.03 -8.11
CA MET A 25 -3.58 -1.30 -6.67
C MET A 25 -4.59 -2.31 -6.11
N ASP A 26 -5.76 -2.44 -6.74
CA ASP A 26 -6.77 -3.45 -6.42
C ASP A 26 -6.36 -4.88 -6.81
N ASP A 27 -5.38 -5.06 -7.71
CA ASP A 27 -4.73 -6.36 -7.93
C ASP A 27 -3.94 -6.84 -6.70
N PHE A 28 -3.54 -5.92 -5.81
CA PHE A 28 -2.68 -6.19 -4.65
C PHE A 28 -3.38 -5.97 -3.31
N CYS A 29 -4.55 -5.35 -3.29
CA CYS A 29 -5.28 -5.03 -2.07
C CYS A 29 -6.79 -5.09 -2.35
N ASP A 30 -7.43 -6.16 -1.92
CA ASP A 30 -8.86 -6.43 -2.16
C ASP A 30 -9.81 -5.49 -1.39
N THR A 31 -9.29 -4.81 -0.37
CA THR A 31 -10.03 -3.76 0.36
C THR A 31 -10.08 -2.42 -0.38
N ILE A 32 -9.39 -2.31 -1.52
CA ILE A 32 -9.42 -1.15 -2.41
C ILE A 32 -10.23 -1.47 -3.66
N VAL A 33 -11.05 -0.51 -4.07
CA VAL A 33 -11.67 -0.50 -5.40
C VAL A 33 -11.19 0.76 -6.13
N VAL A 34 -10.54 0.59 -7.27
CA VAL A 34 -10.15 1.73 -8.12
C VAL A 34 -11.40 2.25 -8.84
N LEU A 35 -11.79 3.50 -8.57
CA LEU A 35 -12.95 4.14 -9.19
C LEU A 35 -12.51 4.93 -10.42
N GLU A 36 -11.41 5.68 -10.29
CA GLU A 36 -10.78 6.45 -11.36
C GLU A 36 -9.26 6.42 -11.18
N ALA A 37 -8.52 6.39 -12.29
CA ALA A 37 -7.08 6.48 -12.28
C ALA A 37 -6.59 7.34 -13.45
N ASP A 38 -5.78 8.35 -13.13
CA ASP A 38 -5.10 9.23 -14.07
C ASP A 38 -3.63 9.37 -13.66
N GLY A 39 -2.80 8.48 -14.22
CA GLY A 39 -1.37 8.41 -13.92
C GLY A 39 -1.08 8.16 -12.44
N GLU A 40 -0.58 9.19 -11.77
CA GLU A 40 -0.19 9.15 -10.35
C GLU A 40 -1.30 9.63 -9.40
N MET A 41 -2.49 9.93 -9.94
CA MET A 41 -3.66 10.39 -9.18
C MET A 41 -4.85 9.49 -9.47
N GLY A 42 -5.82 9.48 -8.57
CA GLY A 42 -7.09 8.80 -8.81
C GLY A 42 -8.06 8.92 -7.65
N GLU A 43 -9.15 8.19 -7.78
CA GLU A 43 -10.16 8.04 -6.74
C GLU A 43 -10.35 6.56 -6.42
N ILE A 44 -10.40 6.25 -5.12
CA ILE A 44 -10.56 4.88 -4.64
C ILE A 44 -11.70 4.77 -3.64
N GLY A 45 -12.38 3.63 -3.67
CA GLY A 45 -13.26 3.18 -2.60
C GLY A 45 -12.47 2.32 -1.60
N THR A 46 -12.73 2.51 -0.32
CA THR A 46 -12.16 1.75 0.79
C THR A 46 -13.25 1.42 1.82
N ILE A 47 -12.91 0.63 2.82
CA ILE A 47 -13.80 0.38 3.98
C ILE A 47 -14.14 1.65 4.78
N TRP A 48 -13.34 2.72 4.65
CA TRP A 48 -13.56 4.00 5.33
C TRP A 48 -14.27 5.03 4.45
N GLY A 49 -14.67 4.66 3.23
CA GLY A 49 -15.31 5.54 2.26
C GLY A 49 -14.45 5.82 1.03
N LYS A 50 -14.80 6.89 0.31
CA LYS A 50 -14.17 7.31 -0.95
C LYS A 50 -13.12 8.38 -0.71
N PHE A 51 -11.94 8.21 -1.30
CA PHE A 51 -10.83 9.16 -1.16
C PHE A 51 -10.15 9.44 -2.48
N SER A 52 -9.65 10.67 -2.64
CA SER A 52 -8.65 10.97 -3.66
C SER A 52 -7.31 10.42 -3.18
N VAL A 53 -6.63 9.67 -4.06
CA VAL A 53 -5.33 9.07 -3.78
C VAL A 53 -4.28 9.67 -4.70
N GLN A 54 -3.10 9.90 -4.16
CA GLN A 54 -1.89 10.21 -4.93
C GLN A 54 -0.88 9.10 -4.73
N ARG A 55 -0.16 8.78 -5.80
CA ARG A 55 1.03 7.95 -5.82
C ARG A 55 2.26 8.79 -6.09
N GLN A 56 3.37 8.40 -5.50
CA GLN A 56 4.69 8.97 -5.76
C GLN A 56 5.70 7.84 -5.87
N LYS A 57 6.55 7.90 -6.90
CA LYS A 57 7.76 7.07 -6.95
C LYS A 57 8.77 7.61 -5.94
N ILE A 58 9.32 6.72 -5.14
CA ILE A 58 10.34 7.03 -4.14
C ILE A 58 11.47 6.02 -4.27
N ARG A 59 12.63 6.34 -3.69
CA ARG A 59 13.72 5.37 -3.62
C ARG A 59 13.26 4.10 -2.88
N GLY A 60 13.50 2.94 -3.48
CA GLY A 60 13.05 1.64 -3.00
C GLY A 60 11.65 1.24 -3.44
N GLY A 61 10.81 2.12 -4.00
CA GLY A 61 9.47 1.73 -4.45
C GLY A 61 8.49 2.90 -4.60
N VAL A 62 7.34 2.82 -3.94
CA VAL A 62 6.24 3.79 -4.09
C VAL A 62 5.67 4.23 -2.74
N ARG A 63 5.09 5.43 -2.73
CA ARG A 63 4.27 5.98 -1.66
C ARG A 63 2.88 6.29 -2.19
N PHE A 64 1.86 5.98 -1.41
CA PHE A 64 0.50 6.45 -1.61
C PHE A 64 0.06 7.35 -0.45
N ALA A 65 -0.82 8.31 -0.73
CA ALA A 65 -1.43 9.16 0.28
C ALA A 65 -2.90 9.42 -0.06
N LEU A 66 -3.77 9.32 0.94
CA LEU A 66 -5.17 9.72 0.83
C LEU A 66 -5.28 11.23 1.09
N LEU A 67 -5.50 12.01 0.04
CA LEU A 67 -5.44 13.48 0.08
C LEU A 67 -6.61 14.11 0.84
N THR A 68 -7.75 13.43 0.89
CA THR A 68 -8.98 13.90 1.54
C THR A 68 -9.26 13.17 2.85
N CYS A 69 -8.34 12.31 3.32
CA CYS A 69 -8.53 11.55 4.55
C CYS A 69 -8.25 12.42 5.79
N PRO A 70 -9.17 12.55 6.75
CA PRO A 70 -8.95 13.34 7.96
C PRO A 70 -7.83 12.79 8.84
N ASN A 71 -7.49 11.50 8.71
CA ASN A 71 -6.40 10.85 9.44
C ASN A 71 -5.06 10.92 8.71
N ALA A 72 -5.03 11.57 7.54
CA ALA A 72 -3.86 11.72 6.67
C ALA A 72 -3.14 10.39 6.43
N LEU A 73 -3.91 9.33 6.15
CA LEU A 73 -3.35 8.00 5.91
C LEU A 73 -2.47 8.04 4.66
N ALA A 74 -1.22 7.64 4.84
CA ALA A 74 -0.26 7.40 3.76
C ALA A 74 0.47 6.09 4.02
N TRP A 75 0.84 5.38 2.96
CA TRP A 75 1.61 4.15 3.07
C TRP A 75 2.69 4.04 2.00
N THR A 76 3.76 3.32 2.30
CA THR A 76 4.86 3.05 1.37
C THR A 76 5.02 1.56 1.16
N ILE A 77 5.45 1.17 -0.03
CA ILE A 77 5.81 -0.20 -0.40
C ILE A 77 7.22 -0.11 -0.98
N THR A 78 8.20 -0.67 -0.27
CA THR A 78 9.62 -0.47 -0.59
C THR A 78 10.44 -1.74 -0.40
N SER A 79 11.47 -1.94 -1.24
CA SER A 79 12.46 -3.02 -1.11
C SER A 79 13.89 -2.48 -1.10
N GLY A 80 14.86 -3.34 -0.78
CA GLY A 80 16.30 -3.05 -0.88
C GLY A 80 16.92 -2.30 0.31
N PHE A 81 16.15 -2.04 1.37
CA PHE A 81 16.60 -1.33 2.57
C PHE A 81 16.15 -2.04 3.85
N PRO A 82 16.83 -1.82 5.00
CA PRO A 82 16.31 -2.23 6.30
C PRO A 82 14.89 -1.71 6.54
N PRO A 83 14.06 -2.43 7.31
CA PRO A 83 14.39 -3.63 8.10
C PRO A 83 14.47 -4.95 7.32
N ALA A 84 14.07 -5.00 6.04
CA ALA A 84 14.05 -6.23 5.25
C ALA A 84 14.64 -6.00 3.85
N PRO A 85 15.98 -5.98 3.70
CA PRO A 85 16.64 -5.71 2.43
C PRO A 85 16.25 -6.68 1.31
N ASP A 86 16.02 -7.94 1.65
CA ASP A 86 15.66 -9.02 0.73
C ASP A 86 14.13 -9.22 0.62
N GLY A 87 13.34 -8.30 1.18
CA GLY A 87 11.88 -8.36 1.19
C GLY A 87 11.26 -7.03 0.78
N ILE A 88 9.93 -6.97 0.92
CA ILE A 88 9.17 -5.73 0.72
C ILE A 88 8.62 -5.29 2.07
N VAL A 89 8.91 -4.05 2.44
CA VAL A 89 8.38 -3.40 3.63
C VAL A 89 7.15 -2.58 3.22
N ILE A 90 6.02 -2.87 3.86
CA ILE A 90 4.81 -2.07 3.79
C ILE A 90 4.73 -1.27 5.09
N HIS A 91 4.73 0.05 4.99
CA HIS A 91 4.68 0.96 6.14
C HIS A 91 3.52 1.93 5.98
N GLY A 92 2.62 1.97 6.96
CA GLY A 92 1.49 2.89 7.02
C GLY A 92 1.66 3.93 8.12
N THR A 93 1.17 5.14 7.88
CA THR A 93 1.19 6.23 8.87
C THR A 93 -0.14 6.96 8.92
N ILE A 94 -0.53 7.41 10.12
CA ILE A 94 -1.62 8.37 10.34
C ILE A 94 -1.13 9.50 11.25
N ASN A 95 -1.64 10.70 11.06
CA ASN A 95 -1.23 11.90 11.82
C ASN A 95 -1.98 12.08 13.16
N ARG A 96 -2.44 10.98 13.75
CA ARG A 96 -3.18 10.99 15.02
C ARG A 96 -2.32 10.45 16.16
N ARG A 97 -2.44 11.08 17.33
CA ARG A 97 -1.86 10.59 18.60
C ARG A 97 -2.74 9.52 19.24
N GLU A 98 -4.05 9.69 19.12
CA GLU A 98 -5.08 8.78 19.65
C GLU A 98 -6.18 8.60 18.59
N GLN A 99 -6.72 7.39 18.49
CA GLN A 99 -7.86 6.98 17.67
C GLN A 99 -8.58 5.83 18.37
N SER A 100 -9.80 5.48 17.91
CA SER A 100 -10.47 4.28 18.40
C SER A 100 -9.64 3.04 18.08
N GLU A 101 -9.63 2.06 18.98
CA GLU A 101 -8.95 0.79 18.78
C GLU A 101 -9.44 0.08 17.51
N GLU A 102 -10.73 0.17 17.21
CA GLU A 102 -11.34 -0.34 15.98
C GLU A 102 -10.69 0.29 14.73
N PHE A 103 -10.55 1.61 14.69
CA PHE A 103 -9.92 2.28 13.54
C PHE A 103 -8.45 1.89 13.41
N VAL A 104 -7.69 1.90 14.51
CA VAL A 104 -6.28 1.49 14.54
C VAL A 104 -6.13 0.05 14.03
N THR A 105 -7.01 -0.85 14.45
CA THR A 105 -7.04 -2.25 14.01
C THR A 105 -7.32 -2.35 12.52
N SER A 106 -8.32 -1.61 12.02
CA SER A 106 -8.64 -1.61 10.59
C SER A 106 -7.49 -1.10 9.70
N VAL A 107 -6.68 -0.14 10.19
CA VAL A 107 -5.48 0.32 9.45
C VAL A 107 -4.39 -0.74 9.48
N ALA A 108 -4.20 -1.45 10.60
CA ALA A 108 -3.24 -2.55 10.67
C ALA A 108 -3.64 -3.70 9.72
N GLU A 109 -4.93 -4.05 9.68
CA GLU A 109 -5.49 -5.04 8.74
C GLU A 109 -5.31 -4.62 7.29
N PHE A 110 -5.55 -3.34 6.95
CA PHE A 110 -5.28 -2.81 5.61
C PHE A 110 -3.82 -3.01 5.18
N ILE A 111 -2.86 -2.75 6.09
CA ILE A 111 -1.43 -2.95 5.81
C ILE A 111 -1.10 -4.44 5.64
N GLU A 112 -1.76 -5.31 6.40
CA GLU A 112 -1.59 -6.76 6.28
C GLU A 112 -2.20 -7.33 4.98
N VAL A 113 -3.33 -6.79 4.53
CA VAL A 113 -3.95 -7.14 3.24
C VAL A 113 -3.00 -6.84 2.10
N TRP A 114 -2.34 -5.66 2.11
CA TRP A 114 -1.29 -5.33 1.15
C TRP A 114 -0.16 -6.35 1.14
N ARG A 115 0.32 -6.76 2.33
CA ARG A 115 1.37 -7.78 2.46
C ARG A 115 0.95 -9.09 1.78
N LEU A 116 -0.24 -9.58 2.10
CA LEU A 116 -0.80 -10.81 1.55
C LEU A 116 -0.99 -10.76 0.04
N GLY A 117 -1.56 -9.66 -0.48
CA GLY A 117 -1.80 -9.50 -1.91
C GLY A 117 -0.51 -9.46 -2.73
N ILE A 118 0.53 -8.77 -2.23
CA ILE A 118 1.86 -8.77 -2.83
C ILE A 118 2.45 -10.19 -2.90
N GLU A 119 2.40 -10.96 -1.81
CA GLU A 119 2.90 -12.35 -1.80
C GLU A 119 2.10 -13.27 -2.74
N ASN A 120 0.79 -13.08 -2.84
CA ASN A 120 -0.07 -13.89 -3.69
C ASN A 120 0.18 -13.62 -5.18
N ARG A 121 0.35 -12.36 -5.57
CA ARG A 121 0.59 -11.98 -6.97
C ARG A 121 1.89 -12.57 -7.51
N ILE A 122 2.90 -12.70 -6.67
CA ILE A 122 4.19 -13.29 -7.03
C ILE A 122 4.09 -14.81 -7.15
N ARG A 123 3.38 -15.47 -6.22
CA ARG A 123 3.12 -16.92 -6.31
C ARG A 123 2.40 -17.29 -7.60
N GLN A 124 1.44 -16.49 -8.04
CA GLN A 124 0.71 -16.71 -9.30
C GLN A 124 1.61 -16.55 -10.53
N ARG A 125 2.64 -15.70 -10.49
CA ARG A 125 3.60 -15.52 -11.58
C ARG A 125 4.66 -16.63 -11.68
N GLY A 126 5.05 -17.24 -10.57
CA GLY A 126 5.99 -18.37 -10.59
C GLY A 126 5.38 -19.70 -11.07
N ALA A 127 4.05 -19.75 -11.19
CA ALA A 127 3.29 -20.93 -11.63
C ALA A 127 2.84 -20.86 -13.12
N ALA A 128 3.15 -19.76 -13.82
CA ALA A 128 2.86 -19.53 -15.23
C ALA A 128 4.14 -19.62 -16.07
#